data_AF-A0A9P6E3U3-F1
#
_entry.id   AF-A0A9P6E3U3-F1
#
_cell.length_a   1.000
_cell.length_b   1.000
_cell.length_c   1.000
_cell.angle_alpha   90.00
_cell.angle_beta   90.00
_cell.angle_gamma   90.00
#
_symmetry.space_group_name_H-M   'P 1'
#
loop_
_entity.id
_entity.type
_entity.pdbx_description
1 polymer ?
#
loop_
_entity_poly.entity_id
_entity_poly.type
_entity_poly.pdbx_seq_one_letter_code
_entity_poly.pdbx_strand_id
1 'polypeptide(L)'
;VRGVLGYLKENQVAFDKFLDAFSWGNEDCIQDPTIRNTRTRFMHSPKLPAILKRWAKPHQSTSYKKKRPKGASTAVTAFALEYVKDLLDKKMEDLAPSMSSP
;
A
#
# COMPACT_ATOMS: atom_id res chain seq x y z
N VAL A 1 -6.13 1.43 -18.17
CA VAL A 1 -4.76 1.01 -17.76
C VAL A 1 -3.75 1.23 -18.87
N ARG A 2 -3.89 0.61 -20.06
CA ARG A 2 -2.93 0.80 -21.18
C ARG A 2 -2.71 2.28 -21.54
N GLY A 3 -3.77 3.08 -21.65
CA GLY A 3 -3.64 4.52 -21.93
C GLY A 3 -2.86 5.28 -20.84
N VAL A 4 -3.11 4.99 -19.56
CA VAL A 4 -2.36 5.59 -18.44
C VAL A 4 -0.88 5.18 -18.48
N LEU A 5 -0.59 3.90 -18.75
CA LEU A 5 0.78 3.41 -18.90
C LEU A 5 1.48 4.03 -20.13
N GLY A 6 0.73 4.28 -21.21
CA GLY A 6 1.20 5.00 -22.40
C GLY A 6 1.59 6.44 -22.04
N TYR A 7 0.68 7.16 -21.37
CA TYR A 7 0.94 8.52 -20.91
C TYR A 7 2.16 8.62 -20.00
N LEU A 8 2.29 7.73 -19.00
CA LEU A 8 3.45 7.69 -18.12
C LEU A 8 4.75 7.46 -18.92
N LYS A 9 4.72 6.53 -19.88
CA LYS A 9 5.87 6.25 -20.76
C LYS A 9 6.25 7.44 -21.64
N GLU A 10 5.27 8.07 -22.28
CA GLU A 10 5.47 9.25 -23.14
C GLU A 10 6.06 10.43 -22.37
N ASN A 11 5.67 10.60 -21.10
CA ASN A 11 6.16 11.65 -20.21
C ASN A 11 7.38 11.21 -19.37
N GLN A 12 7.98 10.06 -19.67
CA GLN A 12 9.15 9.52 -18.94
C GLN A 12 8.96 9.39 -17.42
N VAL A 13 7.72 9.21 -16.96
CA VAL A 13 7.38 9.02 -15.56
C VAL A 13 7.38 7.52 -15.25
N ALA A 14 8.30 7.09 -14.39
CA ALA A 14 8.33 5.72 -13.90
C ALA A 14 7.10 5.43 -13.02
N PHE A 15 6.54 4.21 -13.11
CA PHE A 15 5.29 3.87 -12.41
C PHE A 15 5.43 3.90 -10.89
N ASP A 16 6.60 3.50 -10.36
CA ASP A 16 6.93 3.60 -8.94
C ASP A 16 6.98 5.06 -8.49
N LYS A 17 7.59 5.96 -9.27
CA LYS A 17 7.61 7.40 -8.97
C LYS A 17 6.22 8.02 -8.96
N PHE A 18 5.35 7.61 -9.89
CA PHE A 18 3.96 8.04 -9.88
C PHE A 18 3.22 7.57 -8.61
N LEU A 19 3.37 6.29 -8.24
CA LEU A 19 2.72 5.75 -7.05
C LEU A 19 3.23 6.40 -5.76
N ASP A 20 4.53 6.68 -5.69
CA ASP A 20 5.16 7.38 -4.57
C ASP A 20 4.61 8.82 -4.44
N ALA A 21 4.62 9.59 -5.53
CA ALA A 21 4.04 10.93 -5.57
C ALA A 21 2.55 10.94 -5.14
N PHE A 22 1.77 9.98 -5.65
CA PHE A 22 0.37 9.81 -5.23
C PHE A 22 0.25 9.46 -3.74
N SER A 23 1.22 8.74 -3.17
CA SER A 23 1.24 8.24 -1.80
C SER A 23 2.02 9.16 -0.84
N TRP A 24 1.72 10.46 -0.87
CA TRP A 24 2.34 11.50 -0.02
C TRP A 24 3.82 11.81 -0.32
N GLY A 25 4.33 11.45 -1.50
CA GLY A 25 5.76 11.50 -1.82
C GLY A 25 6.50 12.82 -1.52
N ASN A 26 5.98 13.97 -1.93
CA ASN A 26 6.61 15.28 -1.65
C ASN A 26 5.57 16.35 -1.28
N GLU A 27 6.07 17.51 -0.82
CA GLU A 27 5.24 18.62 -0.35
C GLU A 27 4.27 19.11 -1.42
N ASP A 28 4.73 19.25 -2.67
CA ASP A 28 3.88 19.69 -3.79
C ASP A 28 2.71 18.73 -4.01
N CYS A 29 2.94 17.42 -3.91
CA CYS A 29 1.88 16.39 -4.03
C CYS A 29 0.96 16.32 -2.79
N ILE A 30 1.45 16.75 -1.63
CA ILE A 30 0.64 16.81 -0.40
C ILE A 30 -0.30 18.01 -0.45
N GLN A 31 0.18 19.15 -0.93
CA GLN A 31 -0.55 20.42 -1.01
C GLN A 31 -1.46 20.51 -2.23
N ASP A 32 -1.18 19.80 -3.32
CA ASP A 32 -2.03 19.81 -4.52
C ASP A 32 -3.45 19.27 -4.19
N PRO A 33 -4.50 20.10 -4.37
CA PRO A 33 -5.86 19.72 -3.98
C PRO A 33 -6.42 18.59 -4.84
N THR A 34 -5.99 18.46 -6.10
CA THR A 34 -6.44 17.41 -7.01
C THR A 34 -5.88 16.06 -6.58
N ILE A 35 -4.58 15.99 -6.30
CA ILE A 35 -3.90 14.79 -5.81
C ILE A 35 -4.48 14.40 -4.46
N ARG A 36 -4.60 15.35 -3.52
CA ARG A 36 -5.17 15.12 -2.19
C ARG A 36 -6.58 14.56 -2.26
N ASN A 37 -7.47 15.15 -3.05
CA ASN A 37 -8.85 14.68 -3.16
C ASN A 37 -8.94 13.29 -3.80
N THR A 38 -8.15 13.05 -4.83
CA THR A 38 -8.07 11.73 -5.50
C THR A 38 -7.56 10.66 -4.54
N ARG A 39 -6.49 10.97 -3.79
CA ARG A 39 -5.92 10.12 -2.75
C ARG A 39 -6.95 9.80 -1.67
N THR A 40 -7.60 10.81 -1.10
CA THR A 40 -8.62 10.60 -0.06
C THR A 40 -9.72 9.66 -0.54
N ARG A 41 -10.25 9.85 -1.74
CA ARG A 41 -11.29 8.97 -2.31
C ARG A 41 -10.79 7.54 -2.49
N PHE A 42 -9.53 7.36 -2.88
CA PHE A 42 -8.94 6.04 -3.03
C PHE A 42 -8.69 5.35 -1.68
N MET A 43 -8.18 6.08 -0.67
CA MET A 43 -7.89 5.53 0.66
C MET A 43 -9.15 5.02 1.38
N HIS A 44 -10.29 5.64 1.13
CA HIS A 44 -11.59 5.19 1.65
C HIS A 44 -12.29 4.15 0.76
N SER A 45 -11.69 3.80 -0.38
CA SER A 45 -12.30 2.84 -1.30
C SER A 45 -12.12 1.40 -0.79
N PRO A 46 -13.16 0.55 -0.86
CA PRO A 46 -13.00 -0.89 -0.58
C PRO A 46 -12.05 -1.59 -1.57
N LYS A 47 -11.69 -0.92 -2.67
CA LYS A 47 -10.72 -1.42 -3.64
C LYS A 47 -9.30 -1.47 -3.07
N LEU A 48 -8.92 -0.56 -2.16
CA LEU A 48 -7.55 -0.52 -1.63
C LEU A 48 -7.18 -1.82 -0.91
N PRO A 49 -7.94 -2.31 0.09
CA PRO A 49 -7.68 -3.61 0.71
C PRO A 49 -7.66 -4.76 -0.30
N ALA A 50 -8.54 -4.74 -1.31
CA ALA A 50 -8.57 -5.76 -2.36
C ALA A 50 -7.33 -5.73 -3.26
N ILE A 51 -6.77 -4.54 -3.53
CA ILE A 51 -5.51 -4.38 -4.27
C ILE A 51 -4.34 -4.95 -3.46
N LEU A 52 -4.22 -4.56 -2.19
CA LEU A 52 -3.15 -5.08 -1.30
C LEU A 52 -3.20 -6.61 -1.19
N LYS A 53 -4.41 -7.19 -1.03
CA LYS A 53 -4.61 -8.65 -1.03
C LYS A 53 -4.16 -9.30 -2.34
N ARG A 54 -4.46 -8.69 -3.50
CA ARG A 54 -4.00 -9.22 -4.80
C ARG A 54 -2.50 -9.08 -5.01
N TRP A 55 -1.87 -8.02 -4.48
CA TRP A 55 -0.42 -7.87 -4.50
C TRP A 55 0.26 -8.95 -3.66
N ALA A 56 -0.29 -9.24 -2.47
CA ALA A 56 0.20 -10.30 -1.60
C ALA A 56 -0.07 -11.71 -2.15
N LYS A 57 -1.22 -11.90 -2.82
CA LYS A 57 -1.66 -13.18 -3.35
C LYS A 57 -2.25 -12.99 -4.76
N PRO A 58 -1.40 -12.95 -5.80
CA PRO A 58 -1.87 -12.77 -7.17
C PRO A 58 -2.77 -13.93 -7.63
N HIS A 59 -3.69 -13.63 -8.55
CA HIS A 59 -4.60 -14.61 -9.11
C HIS A 59 -3.83 -15.78 -9.75
N GLN A 60 -4.34 -16.98 -9.54
CA GLN A 60 -3.79 -18.20 -10.12
C GLN A 60 -4.16 -18.27 -11.59
N SER A 61 -3.17 -18.48 -12.46
CA SER A 61 -3.44 -19.02 -13.79
C SER A 61 -3.90 -20.47 -13.61
N THR A 62 -5.04 -20.82 -14.22
CA THR A 62 -5.55 -22.19 -14.27
C THR A 62 -4.67 -23.12 -15.10
N SER A 63 -3.66 -22.58 -15.78
CA SER A 63 -2.68 -23.38 -16.51
C SER A 63 -1.65 -23.97 -15.53
N TYR A 64 -1.99 -25.16 -15.03
CA TYR A 64 -1.15 -26.05 -14.25
C TYR A 64 0.28 -26.14 -14.84
N LYS A 65 1.29 -26.21 -13.94
CA LYS A 65 2.74 -26.49 -14.13
C LYS A 65 3.75 -25.36 -13.87
N LYS A 66 3.35 -24.09 -13.68
CA LYS A 66 4.33 -23.02 -13.35
C LYS A 66 4.34 -22.63 -11.87
N LYS A 67 5.55 -22.44 -11.32
CA LYS A 67 5.82 -21.95 -9.96
C LYS A 67 5.01 -20.68 -9.71
N ARG A 68 4.33 -20.62 -8.55
CA ARG A 68 3.48 -19.50 -8.15
C ARG A 68 4.20 -18.16 -8.35
N PRO A 69 3.60 -17.16 -9.02
CA PRO A 69 4.15 -15.82 -8.97
C PRO A 69 4.10 -15.35 -7.51
N LYS A 70 5.26 -15.02 -6.95
CA LYS A 70 5.35 -14.53 -5.56
C LYS A 70 4.67 -13.16 -5.40
N GLY A 71 4.52 -12.40 -6.49
CA GLY A 71 4.01 -11.04 -6.44
C GLY A 71 4.80 -10.20 -5.43
N ALA A 72 4.08 -9.37 -4.67
CA ALA A 72 4.65 -8.61 -3.56
C ALA A 72 4.47 -9.34 -2.20
N SER A 73 4.22 -10.66 -2.20
CA SER A 73 3.94 -11.43 -0.97
C SER A 73 4.99 -11.21 0.11
N THR A 74 6.28 -11.27 -0.25
CA THR A 74 7.37 -11.06 0.71
C THR A 74 7.35 -9.64 1.29
N ALA A 75 7.24 -8.62 0.45
CA ALA A 75 7.22 -7.22 0.89
C ALA A 75 5.98 -6.90 1.74
N VAL A 76 4.79 -7.34 1.31
CA VAL A 76 3.54 -7.10 2.04
C VAL A 76 3.52 -7.85 3.38
N THR A 77 4.06 -9.06 3.44
CA THR A 77 4.13 -9.83 4.69
C THR A 77 5.09 -9.19 5.68
N ALA A 78 6.28 -8.78 5.22
CA ALA A 78 7.25 -8.08 6.06
C ALA A 78 6.65 -6.80 6.66
N PHE A 79 6.05 -5.96 5.81
CA PHE A 79 5.36 -4.74 6.23
C PHE A 79 4.23 -5.04 7.24
N ALA A 80 3.38 -6.04 6.98
CA ALA A 80 2.26 -6.36 7.85
C ALA A 80 2.73 -6.82 9.24
N LEU A 81 3.80 -7.59 9.32
CA LEU A 81 4.37 -8.05 10.59
C LEU A 81 4.94 -6.88 11.40
N GLU A 82 5.70 -5.99 10.75
CA GLU A 82 6.24 -4.78 11.38
C GLU A 82 5.12 -3.86 11.88
N TYR A 83 4.13 -3.59 11.04
CA TYR A 83 2.98 -2.75 11.41
C TYR A 83 2.19 -3.31 12.60
N VAL A 84 1.95 -4.62 12.64
CA VAL A 84 1.25 -5.27 13.76
C VAL A 84 2.09 -5.20 15.04
N LYS A 85 3.42 -5.38 14.93
CA LYS A 85 4.33 -5.26 16.08
C LYS A 85 4.26 -3.85 16.67
N ASP A 86 4.43 -2.81 15.85
CA ASP A 86 4.41 -1.42 16.32
C ASP A 86 3.07 -1.04 16.94
N LEU A 87 1.97 -1.56 16.37
CA LEU A 87 0.63 -1.35 16.92
C LEU A 87 0.48 -2.01 18.30
N LEU A 88 1.01 -3.21 18.48
CA LEU A 88 0.98 -3.93 19.75
C LEU A 88 1.83 -3.21 20.80
N ASP A 89 3.05 -2.81 20.45
CA ASP A 89 3.97 -2.09 21.36
C ASP A 89 3.31 -0.80 21.87
N LYS A 90 2.74 0.00 20.97
CA LYS A 90 1.98 1.21 21.34
C LYS A 90 0.79 0.90 22.24
N LYS A 91 0.06 -0.20 21.98
CA LYS A 91 -1.09 -0.59 22.81
C LYS A 91 -0.67 -1.08 24.19
N MET A 92 0.49 -1.72 24.31
CA MET A 92 1.04 -2.10 25.61
C MET A 92 1.47 -0.88 26.43
N GLU A 93 2.07 0.13 25.79
CA GLU A 93 2.38 1.41 26.44
C GLU A 93 1.12 2.12 26.95
N ASP A 94 0.05 2.15 26.15
CA ASP A 94 -1.26 2.71 26.55
C ASP A 94 -1.82 2.02 27.82
N LEU A 95 -1.54 0.72 28.01
CA LEU A 95 -2.06 -0.09 29.11
C LEU A 95 -1.16 -0.10 30.37
N ALA A 96 0.13 0.23 30.23
CA ALA A 96 1.11 0.20 31.32
C ALA A 96 0.68 0.99 32.58
N PRO A 97 0.03 2.18 32.48
CA PRO A 97 -0.46 2.90 33.64
C PRO A 97 -1.54 2.15 34.43
N SER A 98 -2.39 1.36 33.75
CA SER A 98 -3.47 0.59 34.37
C SER A 98 -2.99 -0.68 35.08
N MET A 99 -1.85 -1.22 34.65
CA MET A 99 -1.22 -2.40 35.28
C MET A 99 -0.29 -2.03 36.45
N SER A 100 -0.04 -0.74 36.65
CA SER A 100 0.85 -0.20 37.69
C SER A 100 0.09 0.40 38.88
N SER A 101 -1.25 0.32 38.90
CA SER A 101 -2.07 0.71 40.06
C SER A 101 -2.24 -0.48 41.02
N PRO A 102 -2.13 -0.27 42.35
CA PRO A 102 -2.03 -1.33 43.37
C PRO A 102 -3.30 -2.14 43.57
#